data_AF-X1QYR7-F1
#
_entry.id   AF-X1QYR7-F1
#
_cell.length_a   1.000
_cell.length_b   1.000
_cell.length_c   1.000
_cell.angle_alpha   90.00
_cell.angle_beta   90.00
_cell.angle_gamma   90.00
#
_symmetry.space_group_name_H-M   'P 1'
#
loop_
_entity.id
_entity.type
_entity.pdbx_description
1 polymer ?
#
loop_
_entity_poly.entity_id
_entity_poly.type
_entity_poly.pdbx_seq_one_letter_code
_entity_poly.pdbx_strand_id
1 'polypeptide(L)'
;MSPIRLPGLITGIDTNKLVAQLIALQRYTLDMYERRQSLWEEKKDALTTLETKLSTLRTTLRTLSDAGELRAFSVASSDSDYLTADASYNAFEGNHTVVINQLANAERWVHTAGEKYAEDYVGEGTFI
;
A
#
# COMPACT_ATOMS: atom_id res chain seq x y z
N MET A 1 -21.72 75.10 -14.40
CA MET A 1 -21.40 73.96 -15.28
C MET A 1 -19.89 73.85 -15.36
N SER A 2 -19.30 72.83 -14.73
CA SER A 2 -17.85 72.67 -14.66
C SER A 2 -17.35 71.99 -15.94
N PRO A 3 -16.30 72.49 -16.61
CA PRO A 3 -15.83 71.92 -17.87
C PRO A 3 -15.24 70.53 -17.63
N ILE A 4 -15.61 69.58 -18.49
CA ILE A 4 -15.03 68.24 -18.54
C ILE A 4 -13.54 68.40 -18.87
N ARG A 5 -12.67 68.14 -17.90
CA ARG A 5 -11.22 68.05 -18.11
C ARG A 5 -10.90 66.57 -18.29
N LEU A 6 -10.50 66.17 -19.50
CA LEU A 6 -9.89 64.86 -19.77
C LEU A 6 -8.37 64.99 -19.65
N PRO A 7 -7.76 64.62 -18.51
CA PRO A 7 -6.30 64.59 -18.41
C PRO A 7 -5.76 63.41 -19.23
N GLY A 8 -4.83 63.68 -20.15
CA GLY A 8 -4.08 62.64 -20.87
C GLY A 8 -4.10 62.69 -22.41
N LEU A 9 -5.03 63.45 -23.02
CA LEU A 9 -5.07 63.56 -24.49
C LEU A 9 -4.05 64.56 -25.07
N ILE A 10 -3.50 65.46 -24.24
CA ILE A 10 -2.60 66.55 -24.67
C ILE A 10 -1.13 66.33 -24.31
N THR A 11 -0.80 65.43 -23.36
CA THR A 11 0.57 65.31 -22.83
C THR A 11 1.41 64.21 -23.47
N GLY A 12 0.86 63.40 -24.38
CA GLY A 12 1.58 62.24 -24.96
C GLY A 12 1.92 61.14 -23.94
N ILE A 13 1.37 61.24 -22.72
CA ILE A 13 1.56 60.26 -21.66
C ILE A 13 0.51 59.16 -21.85
N ASP A 14 0.98 58.00 -22.28
CA ASP A 14 0.20 56.77 -22.36
C ASP A 14 -0.14 56.29 -20.94
N THR A 15 -1.27 56.78 -20.41
CA THR A 15 -1.75 56.45 -19.07
C THR A 15 -2.04 54.96 -18.90
N ASN A 16 -2.33 54.24 -19.98
CA ASN A 16 -2.46 52.78 -19.96
C ASN A 16 -1.10 52.12 -19.67
N LYS A 17 -0.01 52.60 -20.28
CA LYS A 17 1.35 52.13 -19.95
C LYS A 17 1.76 52.44 -18.52
N LEU A 18 1.40 53.61 -17.99
CA LEU A 18 1.69 53.97 -16.60
C LEU A 18 0.94 53.06 -15.60
N VAL A 19 -0.35 52.80 -15.85
CA VAL A 19 -1.15 51.89 -15.03
C VAL A 19 -0.61 50.47 -15.12
N ALA A 20 -0.24 50.01 -16.31
CA ALA A 20 0.39 48.70 -16.49
C ALA A 20 1.72 48.57 -15.73
N GLN A 21 2.55 49.62 -15.74
CA GLN A 21 3.80 49.66 -14.97
C GLN A 21 3.57 49.65 -13.45
N LEU A 22 2.54 50.36 -12.95
CA LEU A 22 2.18 50.32 -11.53
C LEU A 22 1.67 48.94 -11.10
N ILE A 23 0.83 48.31 -11.91
CA ILE A 23 0.33 46.95 -11.64
C ILE A 23 1.48 45.93 -11.67
N ALA A 24 2.42 46.07 -12.61
CA ALA A 24 3.61 45.21 -12.66
C ALA A 24 4.47 45.36 -11.39
N LEU A 25 4.66 46.59 -10.90
CA LEU A 25 5.36 46.84 -9.65
C LEU A 25 4.60 46.27 -8.44
N GLN A 26 3.27 46.38 -8.43
CA GLN A 26 2.42 45.80 -7.39
C GLN A 26 2.49 44.27 -7.36
N ARG A 27 2.69 43.62 -8.52
CA ARG A 27 2.86 42.16 -8.63
C ARG A 27 4.24 41.68 -8.22
N TYR A 28 5.24 42.55 -8.15
CA TYR A 28 6.60 42.15 -7.76
C TYR A 28 6.67 41.44 -6.40
N THR A 29 5.91 41.90 -5.41
CA THR A 29 5.83 41.26 -4.09
C THR A 29 5.15 39.90 -4.16
N LEU A 30 4.12 39.74 -5.01
CA LEU A 30 3.47 38.46 -5.26
C LEU A 30 4.46 37.48 -5.90
N ASP A 31 5.14 37.88 -6.97
CA ASP A 31 6.15 37.06 -7.67
C ASP A 31 7.28 36.64 -6.71
N MET A 32 7.68 37.51 -5.78
CA MET A 32 8.68 37.18 -4.75
C MET A 32 8.18 36.06 -3.82
N TYR A 33 6.92 36.13 -3.37
CA TYR A 33 6.35 35.10 -2.50
C TYR A 33 6.11 33.79 -3.25
N GLU A 34 5.66 33.83 -4.50
CA GLU A 34 5.48 32.64 -5.35
C GLU A 34 6.81 31.93 -5.61
N ARG A 35 7.88 32.68 -5.92
CA ARG A 35 9.24 32.10 -6.04
C ARG A 35 9.70 31.46 -4.74
N ARG A 36 9.42 32.10 -3.59
CA ARG A 36 9.78 31.54 -2.29
C ARG A 36 8.99 30.26 -2.01
N GLN A 37 7.71 30.22 -2.33
CA GLN A 37 6.87 29.04 -2.20
C GLN A 37 7.40 27.89 -3.06
N SER A 38 7.67 28.15 -4.34
CA SER A 38 8.24 27.15 -5.25
C SER A 38 9.56 26.57 -4.74
N LEU A 39 10.44 27.41 -4.19
CA LEU A 39 11.71 26.96 -3.60
C LEU A 39 11.50 26.08 -2.36
N TRP A 40 10.50 26.36 -1.53
CA TRP A 40 10.16 25.50 -0.38
C TRP A 40 9.52 24.19 -0.81
N GLU A 41 8.73 24.21 -1.87
CA GLU A 41 8.09 23.03 -2.44
C GLU A 41 9.14 22.08 -3.02
N GLU A 42 10.10 22.59 -3.79
CA GLU A 42 11.24 21.80 -4.29
C GLU A 42 12.04 21.16 -3.15
N LYS A 43 12.31 21.90 -2.07
CA LYS A 43 12.99 21.37 -0.88
C LYS A 43 12.19 20.26 -0.19
N LYS A 44 10.87 20.43 -0.10
CA LYS A 44 9.97 19.44 0.48
C LYS A 44 9.94 18.17 -0.36
N ASP A 45 9.92 18.29 -1.68
CA ASP A 45 9.93 17.14 -2.59
C ASP A 45 11.26 16.37 -2.50
N ALA A 46 12.38 17.10 -2.43
CA ALA A 46 13.70 16.50 -2.22
C ALA A 46 13.77 15.72 -0.88
N LEU A 47 13.24 16.30 0.20
CA LEU A 47 13.19 15.64 1.50
C LEU A 47 12.28 14.40 1.50
N THR A 48 11.10 14.51 0.88
CA THR A 48 10.15 13.40 0.75
C THR A 48 10.75 12.24 -0.05
N THR A 49 11.50 12.57 -1.10
CA THR A 49 12.23 11.58 -1.90
C THR A 49 13.32 10.89 -1.08
N LEU A 50 14.06 11.64 -0.26
CA LEU A 50 15.07 11.07 0.64
C LEU A 50 14.45 10.15 1.69
N GLU A 51 13.35 10.59 2.32
CA GLU A 51 12.60 9.79 3.30
C GLU A 51 12.13 8.48 2.69
N THR A 52 11.57 8.54 1.48
CA THR A 52 11.11 7.35 0.75
C THR A 52 12.27 6.37 0.52
N LYS A 53 13.41 6.86 0.03
CA LYS A 53 14.61 6.03 -0.20
C LYS A 53 15.12 5.39 1.10
N LEU A 54 15.14 6.14 2.19
CA LEU A 54 15.56 5.63 3.51
C LEU A 54 14.57 4.59 4.05
N SER A 55 13.27 4.79 3.86
CA SER A 55 12.24 3.83 4.24
C SER A 55 12.35 2.52 3.46
N THR A 56 12.61 2.61 2.15
CA THR A 56 12.88 1.42 1.32
C THR A 56 14.13 0.69 1.78
N LEU A 57 15.25 1.40 2.00
CA LEU A 57 16.49 0.81 2.50
C LEU A 57 16.30 0.15 3.88
N ARG A 58 15.57 0.81 4.78
CA ARG A 58 15.24 0.23 6.09
C ARG A 58 14.45 -1.06 5.93
N THR A 59 13.48 -1.09 5.02
CA THR A 59 12.66 -2.28 4.78
C THR A 59 13.50 -3.43 4.23
N THR A 60 14.37 -3.17 3.24
CA THR A 60 15.25 -4.21 2.68
C THR A 60 16.29 -4.72 3.67
N LEU A 61 16.81 -3.86 4.55
CA LEU A 61 17.70 -4.31 5.63
C LEU A 61 16.97 -5.14 6.68
N ARG A 62 15.69 -4.85 6.95
CA ARG A 62 14.89 -5.65 7.88
C ARG A 62 14.61 -7.04 7.33
N THR A 63 14.27 -7.16 6.06
CA THR A 63 14.10 -8.48 5.41
C THR A 63 15.41 -9.26 5.44
N LEU A 64 16.53 -8.62 5.09
CA LEU A 64 17.85 -9.28 5.15
C LEU A 64 18.26 -9.67 6.58
N SER A 65 17.86 -8.89 7.59
CA SER A 65 18.15 -9.21 8.99
C SER A 65 17.31 -10.35 9.57
N ASP A 66 16.30 -10.82 8.83
CA ASP A 66 15.50 -11.96 9.27
C ASP A 66 16.33 -13.24 9.16
N ALA A 67 16.80 -13.71 10.33
CA ALA A 67 17.59 -14.93 10.44
C ALA A 67 16.85 -16.18 9.93
N GLY A 68 15.51 -16.13 9.84
CA GLY A 68 14.71 -17.20 9.23
C GLY A 68 14.93 -17.34 7.73
N GLU A 69 15.03 -16.22 6.99
CA GLU A 69 15.34 -16.23 5.56
C GLU A 69 16.81 -16.59 5.29
N LEU A 70 17.72 -16.15 6.17
CA LEU A 70 19.15 -16.45 6.04
C LEU A 70 19.49 -17.93 6.24
N ARG A 71 18.58 -18.69 6.87
CA ARG A 71 18.72 -20.14 7.09
C ARG A 71 17.55 -20.91 6.45
N ALA A 72 17.17 -20.49 5.25
CA ALA A 72 16.19 -21.19 4.43
C ALA A 72 16.77 -22.52 3.93
N PHE A 73 16.12 -23.63 4.29
CA PHE A 73 16.43 -24.96 3.77
C PHE A 73 15.50 -25.28 2.61
N SER A 74 16.05 -25.82 1.53
CA SER A 74 15.26 -26.35 0.41
C SER A 74 15.04 -27.84 0.61
N VAL A 75 13.79 -28.30 0.45
CA VAL A 75 13.42 -29.72 0.55
C VAL A 75 13.04 -30.21 -0.84
N ALA A 76 13.59 -31.36 -1.23
CA ALA A 76 13.18 -32.08 -2.41
C ALA A 76 12.60 -33.43 -2.00
N SER A 77 11.38 -33.73 -2.46
CA SER A 77 10.78 -35.05 -2.33
C SER A 77 11.07 -35.87 -3.59
N SER A 78 11.33 -37.17 -3.43
CA SER A 78 11.51 -38.08 -4.57
C SER A 78 10.21 -38.30 -5.34
N ASP A 79 9.06 -38.14 -4.69
CA ASP A 79 7.74 -38.25 -5.30
C ASP A 79 6.76 -37.29 -4.64
N SER A 80 6.49 -36.17 -5.31
CA SER A 80 5.64 -35.09 -4.80
C SER A 80 4.15 -35.42 -4.82
N ASP A 81 3.73 -36.46 -5.57
CA ASP A 81 2.32 -36.83 -5.65
C ASP A 81 1.88 -37.61 -4.40
N TYR A 82 2.81 -38.29 -3.73
CA TYR A 82 2.54 -39.00 -2.47
C TYR A 82 2.93 -38.21 -1.22
N LEU A 83 3.97 -37.38 -1.27
CA LEU A 83 4.46 -36.64 -0.10
C LEU A 83 5.09 -35.31 -0.50
N THR A 84 4.54 -34.23 0.03
CA THR A 84 5.18 -32.91 0.06
C THR A 84 5.75 -32.65 1.45
N ALA A 85 6.88 -31.93 1.50
CA ALA A 85 7.54 -31.59 2.75
C ALA A 85 8.12 -30.17 2.65
N ASP A 86 7.90 -29.39 3.70
CA ASP A 86 8.43 -28.03 3.85
C ASP A 86 9.42 -28.01 5.02
N ALA A 87 10.57 -27.35 4.84
CA ALA A 87 11.53 -27.14 5.93
C ALA A 87 11.34 -25.76 6.56
N SER A 88 11.47 -25.71 7.89
CA SER A 88 11.51 -24.46 8.64
C SER A 88 12.95 -24.08 9.00
N TYR A 89 13.16 -22.86 9.52
CA TYR A 89 14.48 -22.33 9.91
C TYR A 89 15.22 -23.15 11.00
N ASN A 90 14.49 -24.02 11.72
CA ASN A 90 15.03 -24.91 12.74
C ASN A 90 15.37 -26.32 12.22
N ALA A 91 15.12 -26.60 10.93
CA ALA A 91 15.40 -27.90 10.34
C ALA A 91 16.91 -28.19 10.35
N PHE A 92 17.26 -29.47 10.40
CA PHE A 92 18.63 -29.95 10.27
C PHE A 92 18.86 -30.47 8.86
N GLU A 93 20.06 -30.25 8.32
CA GLU A 93 20.46 -30.84 7.05
C GLU A 93 20.57 -32.37 7.18
N GLY A 94 19.92 -33.09 6.28
CA GLY A 94 19.94 -34.55 6.30
C GLY A 94 18.96 -35.18 5.32
N ASN A 95 19.22 -36.45 5.00
CA ASN A 95 18.30 -37.26 4.21
C ASN A 95 17.37 -38.01 5.16
N HIS A 96 16.06 -37.93 4.90
CA HIS A 96 15.04 -38.62 5.66
C HIS A 96 14.33 -39.65 4.78
N THR A 97 14.22 -40.89 5.26
CA THR A 97 13.45 -41.94 4.60
C THR A 97 12.09 -42.07 5.27
N VAL A 98 11.02 -41.81 4.50
CA VAL A 98 9.64 -41.88 4.97
C VAL A 98 8.94 -43.05 4.27
N VAL A 99 8.27 -43.91 5.05
CA VAL A 99 7.46 -45.02 4.54
C VAL A 99 6.00 -44.77 4.92
N ILE A 100 5.14 -44.64 3.91
CA ILE A 100 3.71 -44.36 4.10
C ILE A 100 2.95 -45.69 4.07
N ASN A 101 2.43 -46.12 5.21
CA ASN A 101 1.66 -47.37 5.32
C ASN A 101 0.14 -47.14 5.18
N GLN A 102 -0.38 -46.07 5.78
CA GLN A 102 -1.81 -45.75 5.80
C GLN A 102 -2.01 -44.24 5.97
N LEU A 103 -2.97 -43.67 5.24
CA LEU A 103 -3.38 -42.27 5.40
C LEU A 103 -4.33 -42.13 6.60
N ALA A 104 -4.22 -41.01 7.30
CA ALA A 104 -5.17 -40.63 8.32
C ALA A 104 -6.54 -40.39 7.67
N ASN A 105 -7.59 -41.05 8.18
CA ASN A 105 -8.96 -40.85 7.75
C ASN A 105 -9.73 -40.13 8.86
N ALA A 106 -10.60 -39.19 8.48
CA ALA A 106 -11.52 -38.56 9.41
C ALA A 106 -12.62 -39.55 9.80
N GLU A 107 -12.86 -39.68 11.10
CA GLU A 107 -13.94 -40.50 11.62
C GLU A 107 -15.28 -39.77 11.42
N ARG A 108 -16.25 -40.43 10.81
CA ARG A 108 -17.61 -39.91 10.63
C ARG A 108 -18.64 -40.90 11.15
N TRP A 109 -19.25 -40.55 12.28
CA TRP A 109 -20.40 -41.28 12.81
C TRP A 109 -21.66 -40.77 12.14
N VAL A 110 -22.35 -41.67 11.42
CA VAL A 110 -23.68 -41.39 10.88
C VAL A 110 -24.66 -42.20 11.69
N HIS A 111 -25.60 -41.53 12.35
CA HIS A 111 -26.67 -42.19 13.10
C HIS A 111 -27.52 -43.02 12.14
N THR A 112 -27.63 -44.32 12.38
CA THR A 112 -28.42 -45.23 11.53
C THR A 112 -29.93 -45.04 11.71
N ALA A 113 -30.37 -44.44 12.81
CA ALA A 113 -31.77 -44.07 13.05
C ALA A 113 -32.02 -42.58 12.76
N GLY A 114 -31.42 -42.07 11.67
CA GLY A 114 -31.81 -40.81 11.07
C GLY A 114 -32.79 -41.07 9.94
N GLU A 115 -33.85 -40.28 9.85
CA GLU A 115 -34.87 -40.42 8.83
C GLU A 115 -34.27 -40.27 7.43
N LYS A 116 -34.60 -41.22 6.54
CA LYS A 116 -34.02 -41.29 5.18
C LYS A 116 -34.54 -40.16 4.28
N TYR A 117 -35.67 -39.55 4.63
CA TYR A 117 -36.34 -38.49 3.90
C TYR A 117 -36.74 -37.36 4.85
N ALA A 118 -36.71 -36.11 4.38
CA ALA A 118 -37.04 -34.92 5.18
C ALA A 118 -38.51 -34.84 5.65
N GLU A 119 -39.34 -35.78 5.19
CA GLU A 119 -40.79 -35.83 5.42
C GLU A 119 -41.19 -36.87 6.47
N ASP A 120 -40.24 -37.67 6.95
CA ASP A 120 -40.51 -38.67 7.98
C ASP A 120 -40.71 -37.97 9.33
N TYR A 121 -41.88 -38.22 9.94
CA TYR A 121 -42.28 -37.60 11.19
C TYR A 121 -41.47 -38.19 12.36
N VAL A 122 -40.51 -37.41 12.89
CA VAL A 122 -39.91 -37.71 14.20
C VAL A 122 -41.00 -37.60 15.26
N GLY A 123 -41.41 -38.76 15.78
CA GLY A 123 -42.66 -38.97 16.54
C GLY A 123 -42.95 -37.96 17.66
N GLU A 124 -44.25 -37.77 17.92
CA GLU A 124 -44.75 -36.91 18.99
C GLU A 124 -44.34 -37.45 20.38
N GLY A 125 -43.37 -36.79 21.01
CA GLY A 125 -43.02 -36.99 22.41
C GLY A 125 -43.19 -35.69 23.18
N THR A 126 -43.99 -35.71 24.26
CA THR A 126 -44.11 -34.61 25.21
C THR A 126 -42.80 -34.48 26.00
N PHE A 127 -42.14 -33.34 25.89
CA PHE A 127 -41.02 -32.99 26.76
C PHE A 127 -41.55 -32.76 28.19
N ILE A 128 -41.08 -33.57 29.15
CA ILE A 128 -41.10 -33.23 30.58
C ILE A 128 -39.81 -32.50 30.95
#